data_AF-A0A7X4KYM7-F1
#
_entry.id   AF-A0A7X4KYM7-F1
#
_cell.length_a   1.000
_cell.length_b   1.000
_cell.length_c   1.000
_cell.angle_alpha   90.00
_cell.angle_beta   90.00
_cell.angle_gamma   90.00
#
_symmetry.space_group_name_H-M   'P 1'
#
loop_
_entity.id
_entity.type
_entity.pdbx_description
1 polymer ?
#
loop_
_entity_poly.entity_id
_entity_poly.type
_entity_poly.pdbx_seq_one_letter_code
_entity_poly.pdbx_strand_id
1 'polypeptide(L)'
;MAPATELDYILSDCFLAVGQAVGPDKGLDFDAVTWWHRRYRHAFHHAMTGRGTLWAADRNRVTAVGRYLGQRAVEYAGHGATIHQPAAALASAEVERGCQMHATREALLTADCTDSATTAFSI
;
A
#
# COMPACT_ATOMS: atom_id res chain seq x y z
N MET A 1 -18.90 11.33 5.80
CA MET A 1 -17.69 11.87 5.16
C MET A 1 -17.77 11.53 3.69
N ALA A 2 -17.43 12.46 2.78
CA ALA A 2 -17.46 12.15 1.35
C ALA A 2 -16.30 11.17 1.00
N PRO A 3 -16.50 10.20 0.09
CA PRO A 3 -15.50 9.18 -0.23
C PRO A 3 -14.19 9.77 -0.79
N ALA A 4 -14.26 10.92 -1.46
CA ALA A 4 -13.08 11.65 -1.93
C ALA A 4 -12.20 12.15 -0.77
N THR A 5 -12.80 12.63 0.31
CA THR A 5 -12.09 13.10 1.50
C THR A 5 -11.41 11.95 2.25
N GLU A 6 -12.05 10.78 2.28
CA GLU A 6 -11.48 9.59 2.90
C GLU A 6 -10.21 9.15 2.17
N LEU A 7 -10.26 9.07 0.83
CA LEU A 7 -9.12 8.74 -0.02
C LEU A 7 -7.92 9.68 0.18
N ASP A 8 -8.17 10.98 0.35
CA ASP A 8 -7.10 11.97 0.58
C ASP A 8 -6.40 11.73 1.93
N TYR A 9 -7.13 11.31 2.96
CA TYR A 9 -6.51 10.91 4.23
C TYR A 9 -5.69 9.62 4.10
N ILE A 10 -6.17 8.63 3.33
CA ILE A 10 -5.42 7.40 3.05
C ILE A 10 -4.08 7.71 2.41
N LEU A 11 -4.11 8.54 1.37
CA LEU A 11 -2.91 8.95 0.65
C LEU A 11 -1.96 9.73 1.56
N SER A 12 -2.49 10.65 2.37
CA SER A 12 -1.69 11.47 3.28
C SER A 12 -0.96 10.61 4.32
N ASP A 13 -1.64 9.66 4.96
CA ASP A 13 -1.01 8.77 5.95
C ASP A 13 0.01 7.82 5.29
N CYS A 14 -0.28 7.34 4.08
CA CYS A 14 0.65 6.52 3.30
C CYS A 14 1.94 7.30 2.98
N PHE A 15 1.82 8.51 2.43
CA PHE A 15 2.97 9.33 2.04
C PHE A 15 3.73 9.91 3.22
N LEU A 16 3.06 10.18 4.34
CA LEU A 16 3.74 10.51 5.58
C LEU A 16 4.63 9.34 6.03
N ALA A 17 4.12 8.12 5.97
CA ALA A 17 4.87 6.91 6.31
C ALA A 17 6.05 6.65 5.36
N VAL A 18 5.88 6.92 4.06
CA VAL A 18 6.97 6.89 3.07
C VAL A 18 8.05 7.89 3.44
N GLY A 19 7.70 9.16 3.69
CA GLY A 19 8.65 10.20 4.05
C GLY A 19 9.42 9.88 5.34
N GLN A 20 8.74 9.34 6.35
CA GLN A 20 9.38 8.88 7.59
C GLN A 20 10.40 7.76 7.35
N ALA A 21 10.11 6.85 6.41
CA ALA A 21 11.01 5.75 6.07
C ALA A 21 12.18 6.19 5.17
N VAL A 22 11.98 7.18 4.31
CA VAL A 22 13.05 7.78 3.50
C VAL A 22 14.06 8.52 4.40
N GLY A 23 13.54 9.20 5.44
CA GLY A 23 14.38 9.92 6.39
C GLY A 23 15.06 11.15 5.78
N PRO A 24 15.98 11.79 6.52
CA PRO A 24 16.63 13.03 6.09
C PRO A 24 17.77 12.81 5.09
N ASP A 25 18.25 11.57 4.92
CA ASP A 25 19.50 11.27 4.21
C ASP A 25 19.34 11.22 2.68
N LYS A 26 18.10 11.15 2.18
CA LYS A 26 17.80 11.16 0.75
C LYS A 26 16.72 12.17 0.39
N GLY A 27 16.94 12.87 -0.72
CA GLY A 27 15.92 13.69 -1.36
C GLY A 27 14.88 12.83 -2.07
N LEU A 28 13.67 13.37 -2.19
CA LEU A 28 12.60 12.79 -3.00
C LEU A 28 12.36 13.71 -4.20
N ASP A 29 12.50 13.18 -5.41
CA ASP A 29 12.24 13.94 -6.62
C ASP A 29 10.74 14.26 -6.74
N PHE A 30 10.42 15.47 -7.19
CA PHE A 30 9.02 15.90 -7.34
C PHE A 30 8.26 14.99 -8.32
N ASP A 31 8.92 14.54 -9.38
CA ASP A 31 8.33 13.64 -10.35
C ASP A 31 8.03 12.26 -9.75
N ALA A 32 8.89 11.77 -8.85
CA ALA A 32 8.65 10.52 -8.12
C ALA A 32 7.42 10.64 -7.20
N VAL A 33 7.30 11.76 -6.48
CA VAL A 33 6.15 12.04 -5.60
C VAL A 33 4.85 12.10 -6.40
N THR A 34 4.85 12.87 -7.49
CA THR A 34 3.68 13.04 -8.35
C THR A 34 3.26 11.72 -8.98
N TRP A 35 4.23 10.91 -9.41
CA TRP A 35 3.98 9.60 -9.97
C TRP A 35 3.32 8.66 -8.94
N TRP A 36 3.89 8.56 -7.74
CA TRP A 36 3.28 7.76 -6.67
C TRP A 36 1.88 8.26 -6.33
N HIS A 37 1.70 9.57 -6.19
CA HIS A 37 0.40 10.15 -5.83
C HIS A 37 -0.68 9.75 -6.83
N ARG A 38 -0.39 9.88 -8.14
CA ARG A 38 -1.32 9.46 -9.19
C ARG A 38 -1.60 7.95 -9.14
N ARG A 39 -0.57 7.13 -8.97
CA ARG A 39 -0.68 5.66 -8.97
C ARG A 39 -1.51 5.15 -7.78
N TYR A 40 -1.16 5.55 -6.57
CA TYR A 40 -1.83 5.08 -5.37
C TYR A 40 -3.23 5.68 -5.21
N ARG A 41 -3.47 6.91 -5.71
CA ARG A 41 -4.83 7.45 -5.77
C ARG A 41 -5.75 6.55 -6.58
N HIS A 42 -5.30 6.11 -7.77
CA HIS A 42 -6.07 5.20 -8.61
C HIS A 42 -6.27 3.83 -7.92
N ALA A 43 -5.22 3.26 -7.32
CA ALA A 43 -5.28 1.97 -6.65
C ALA A 43 -6.23 1.97 -5.45
N PHE A 44 -6.12 2.96 -4.56
CA PHE A 44 -6.99 3.07 -3.38
C PHE A 44 -8.43 3.40 -3.78
N HIS A 45 -8.65 4.26 -4.76
CA HIS A 45 -9.99 4.52 -5.29
C HIS A 45 -10.66 3.21 -5.74
N HIS A 46 -9.97 2.41 -6.56
CA HIS A 46 -10.47 1.13 -7.02
C HIS A 46 -10.75 0.15 -5.85
N ALA A 47 -9.85 0.08 -4.87
CA ALA A 47 -10.03 -0.77 -3.69
C ALA A 47 -11.25 -0.35 -2.86
N MET A 48 -11.44 0.95 -2.63
CA MET A 48 -12.58 1.50 -1.88
C MET A 48 -13.90 1.25 -2.60
N THR A 49 -13.95 1.38 -3.93
CA THR A 49 -15.17 1.09 -4.70
C THR A 49 -15.57 -0.38 -4.66
N GLY A 50 -14.60 -1.30 -4.56
CA GLY A 50 -14.86 -2.74 -4.59
C GLY A 50 -15.15 -3.38 -3.23
N ARG A 51 -14.56 -2.86 -2.15
CA ARG A 51 -14.61 -3.50 -0.81
C ARG A 51 -15.40 -2.70 0.23
N GLY A 52 -15.83 -1.49 -0.08
CA GLY A 52 -16.33 -0.55 0.91
C GLY A 52 -15.20 0.05 1.75
N THR A 53 -15.51 1.04 2.58
CA THR A 53 -14.51 1.78 3.36
C THR A 53 -14.48 1.34 4.82
N LEU A 54 -13.39 0.70 5.22
CA LEU A 54 -13.04 0.47 6.63
C LEU A 54 -11.67 1.11 6.91
N TRP A 55 -11.48 2.36 6.50
CA TRP A 55 -10.19 3.05 6.61
C TRP A 55 -9.58 2.97 8.02
N ALA A 56 -10.39 3.13 9.06
CA ALA A 56 -9.91 3.05 10.44
C ALA A 56 -9.27 1.68 10.77
N ALA A 57 -9.75 0.58 10.16
CA ALA A 57 -9.18 -0.75 10.31
C ALA A 57 -7.93 -0.95 9.44
N ASP A 58 -7.93 -0.39 8.22
CA ASP A 58 -6.84 -0.56 7.25
C ASP A 58 -5.68 0.43 7.44
N ARG A 59 -5.87 1.48 8.26
CA ARG A 59 -4.87 2.53 8.50
C ARG A 59 -3.50 1.98 8.85
N ASN A 60 -3.43 1.05 9.81
CA ASN A 60 -2.17 0.43 10.23
C ASN A 60 -1.49 -0.34 9.10
N ARG A 61 -2.27 -1.03 8.26
CA ARG A 61 -1.78 -1.78 7.10
C ARG A 61 -1.23 -0.82 6.04
N VAL A 62 -1.96 0.23 5.72
CA VAL A 62 -1.53 1.26 4.75
C VAL A 62 -0.28 1.99 5.24
N THR A 63 -0.19 2.35 6.51
CA THR A 63 1.04 2.92 7.09
C THR A 63 2.22 1.96 7.00
N ALA A 64 2.03 0.66 7.29
CA ALA A 64 3.10 -0.34 7.16
C ALA A 64 3.57 -0.49 5.71
N VAL A 65 2.62 -0.53 4.76
CA VAL A 65 2.90 -0.57 3.32
C VAL A 65 3.65 0.70 2.86
N GLY A 66 3.24 1.87 3.34
CA GLY A 66 3.93 3.14 3.06
C GLY A 66 5.36 3.16 3.58
N ARG A 67 5.61 2.66 4.80
CA ARG A 67 6.98 2.51 5.33
C ARG A 67 7.81 1.57 4.47
N TYR A 68 7.26 0.41 4.10
CA TYR A 68 7.95 -0.55 3.26
C TYR A 68 8.29 0.04 1.89
N LEU A 69 7.36 0.77 1.28
CA LEU A 69 7.59 1.49 0.03
C LEU A 69 8.77 2.46 0.15
N GLY A 70 8.84 3.25 1.22
CA GLY A 70 9.95 4.16 1.48
C GLY A 70 11.29 3.43 1.62
N GLN A 71 11.33 2.33 2.39
CA GLN A 71 12.54 1.50 2.55
C GLN A 71 13.05 0.96 1.21
N ARG A 72 12.15 0.37 0.41
CA ARG A 72 12.49 -0.13 -0.93
C ARG A 72 12.95 0.97 -1.86
N ALA A 73 12.34 2.15 -1.80
CA ALA A 73 12.74 3.29 -2.63
C ALA A 73 14.15 3.77 -2.29
N VAL A 74 14.50 3.83 -1.00
CA VAL A 74 15.86 4.13 -0.52
C VAL A 74 16.86 3.09 -1.04
N GLU A 75 16.51 1.81 -0.95
CA GLU A 75 17.36 0.72 -1.43
C GLU A 75 17.57 0.76 -2.95
N TYR A 76 16.52 0.96 -3.73
CA TYR A 76 16.62 1.04 -5.19
C TYR A 76 17.32 2.32 -5.68
N ALA A 77 17.27 3.41 -4.90
CA ALA A 77 18.09 4.59 -5.19
C ALA A 77 19.58 4.36 -4.90
N GLY A 78 19.93 3.32 -4.14
CA GLY A 78 21.30 2.93 -3.84
C GLY A 78 22.11 4.08 -3.22
N HIS A 79 23.25 4.40 -3.82
CA HIS A 79 24.12 5.49 -3.36
C HIS A 79 23.69 6.89 -3.86
N GLY A 80 22.63 6.97 -4.67
CA GLY A 80 22.12 8.25 -5.16
C GLY A 80 21.56 9.12 -4.04
N ALA A 81 21.81 10.42 -4.07
CA ALA A 81 21.30 11.37 -3.08
C ALA A 81 19.78 11.58 -3.18
N THR A 82 19.16 11.23 -4.31
CA THR A 82 17.74 11.48 -4.59
C THR A 82 17.07 10.21 -5.11
N ILE A 83 15.84 9.97 -4.67
CA ILE A 83 14.95 8.94 -5.22
C ILE A 83 14.25 9.51 -6.45
N HIS A 84 14.66 9.02 -7.62
CA HIS A 84 14.03 9.35 -8.90
C HIS A 84 12.88 8.40 -9.22
N GLN A 85 12.06 8.80 -10.20
CA GLN A 85 10.90 8.03 -10.64
C GLN A 85 11.20 6.54 -10.96
N PRO A 86 12.31 6.15 -11.61
CA PRO A 86 12.60 4.74 -11.86
C PRO A 86 12.77 3.90 -10.58
N ALA A 87 13.45 4.43 -9.57
CA ALA A 87 13.62 3.77 -8.27
C ALA A 87 12.27 3.67 -7.54
N ALA A 88 11.47 4.75 -7.59
CA ALA A 88 10.11 4.77 -7.06
C ALA A 88 9.20 3.72 -7.73
N ALA A 89 9.34 3.51 -9.04
CA ALA A 89 8.59 2.52 -9.79
C ALA A 89 8.97 1.08 -9.42
N LEU A 90 10.26 0.79 -9.26
CA LEU A 90 10.74 -0.51 -8.78
C LEU A 90 10.23 -0.81 -7.37
N ALA A 91 10.30 0.17 -6.47
CA ALA A 91 9.78 0.05 -5.10
C ALA A 91 8.28 -0.25 -5.10
N SER A 92 7.49 0.47 -5.90
CA SER A 92 6.05 0.21 -6.04
C SER A 92 5.74 -1.18 -6.59
N ALA A 93 6.48 -1.65 -7.59
CA ALA A 93 6.28 -2.99 -8.15
C ALA A 93 6.59 -4.10 -7.15
N GLU A 94 7.56 -3.92 -6.26
CA GLU A 94 7.82 -4.87 -5.17
C GLU A 94 6.72 -4.85 -4.12
N VAL A 95 6.31 -3.66 -3.67
CA VAL A 95 5.21 -3.50 -2.71
C VAL A 95 3.92 -4.13 -3.23
N GLU A 96 3.57 -3.89 -4.48
CA GLU A 96 2.35 -4.45 -5.09
C GLU A 96 2.39 -5.97 -5.17
N ARG A 97 3.53 -6.56 -5.52
CA ARG A 97 3.71 -8.03 -5.46
C ARG A 97 3.50 -8.54 -4.04
N GLY A 98 4.06 -7.85 -3.03
CA GLY A 98 3.85 -8.18 -1.62
C GLY A 98 2.38 -8.14 -1.22
N CYS A 99 1.67 -7.06 -1.58
CA CYS A 99 0.24 -6.89 -1.33
C CYS A 99 -0.59 -7.98 -2.02
N GLN A 100 -0.25 -8.33 -3.26
CA GLN A 100 -0.93 -9.38 -4.01
C GLN A 100 -0.75 -10.74 -3.34
N MET A 101 0.47 -11.12 -2.95
CA MET A 101 0.72 -12.37 -2.23
C MET A 101 -0.03 -12.42 -0.90
N HIS A 102 -0.08 -11.30 -0.17
CA HIS A 102 -0.85 -11.23 1.09
C HIS A 102 -2.35 -11.41 0.85
N ALA A 103 -2.91 -10.75 -0.16
CA ALA A 103 -4.33 -10.87 -0.51
C ALA A 103 -4.68 -12.30 -0.95
N THR A 104 -3.81 -12.96 -1.73
CA THR A 104 -3.99 -14.36 -2.12
C THR A 104 -3.97 -15.28 -0.89
N ARG A 105 -3.04 -15.05 0.04
CA ARG A 105 -2.96 -15.84 1.28
C ARG A 105 -4.20 -15.68 2.16
N GLU A 106 -4.68 -14.45 2.35
CA GLU A 106 -5.93 -14.20 3.10
C GLU A 106 -7.13 -14.86 2.44
N ALA A 107 -7.23 -14.84 1.11
CA ALA A 107 -8.31 -15.49 0.37
C ALA A 107 -8.30 -17.02 0.55
N LEU A 108 -7.12 -17.66 0.51
CA LEU A 108 -6.98 -19.10 0.76
C LEU A 108 -7.40 -19.48 2.18
N LEU A 109 -6.92 -18.73 3.19
CA LEU A 109 -7.29 -18.96 4.59
C LEU A 109 -8.80 -18.77 4.84
N THR A 110 -9.42 -17.83 4.12
CA THR A 110 -10.86 -17.62 4.21
C THR A 110 -11.63 -18.78 3.57
N ALA A 111 -11.17 -19.29 2.42
CA ALA A 111 -11.78 -20.41 1.72
C ALA A 111 -11.78 -21.71 2.56
N ASP A 112 -10.64 -22.05 3.19
CA ASP A 112 -10.50 -23.24 4.03
C ASP A 112 -11.41 -23.23 5.28
N CYS A 113 -11.67 -22.05 5.84
CA CYS A 113 -12.60 -21.88 6.96
C CYS A 113 -14.07 -22.08 6.56
N THR A 114 -14.45 -21.71 5.33
CA THR A 114 -15.81 -21.92 4.80
C THR A 114 -16.13 -23.39 4.52
N ASP A 115 -15.14 -24.17 4.06
CA ASP A 115 -15.35 -25.61 3.82
C ASP A 115 -15.46 -26.39 5.15
N SER A 116 -14.71 -25.99 6.17
CA SER A 116 -14.77 -26.61 7.51
C SER A 116 -16.10 -26.34 8.24
N ALA A 117 -16.78 -25.22 7.95
CA ALA A 117 -18.07 -24.89 8.56
C ALA A 117 -19.24 -25.66 7.95
N THR A 118 -19.11 -26.14 6.70
CA THR A 118 -20.20 -26.85 6.00
C THR A 118 -20.30 -28.32 6.44
N THR A 119 -19.20 -28.93 6.90
CA THR A 119 -19.21 -30.31 7.42
C THR A 119 -19.67 -30.41 8.88
N ALA A 120 -19.71 -29.29 9.62
CA ALA A 120 -20.08 -29.26 11.04
C ALA A 120 -21.58 -29.06 11.30
N PHE A 121 -22.40 -28.86 10.26
CA PHE A 121 -23.86 -28.63 10.38
C PHE A 121 -24.70 -29.80 9.81
N SER A 122 -24.19 -31.03 9.99
CA SER A 122 -24.91 -32.27 9.66
C SER A 122 -24.65 -33.31 10.75
N ILE A 123 -25.17 -33.06 11.95
CA ILE A 123 -25.48 -34.08 12.97
C ILE A 123 -26.80 -33.68 13.61
#